data_AF-A0A1M6GF27-F1
#
_entry.id   AF-A0A1M6GF27-F1
#
_cell.length_a   1.000
_cell.length_b   1.000
_cell.length_c   1.000
_cell.angle_alpha   90.00
_cell.angle_beta   90.00
_cell.angle_gamma   90.00
#
_symmetry.space_group_name_H-M   'P 1'
#
loop_
_entity.id
_entity.type
_entity.pdbx_description
1 polymer ?
#
loop_
_entity_poly.entity_id
_entity_poly.type
_entity_poly.pdbx_seq_one_letter_code
_entity_poly.pdbx_strand_id
1 'polypeptide(L)'
;MLRSGTVIRLHELYASGKSIREIARITGHSRNTVRKYLRANGIPEPRYGKKRGSKLDPFKPLLDEYMAQGIFNCEVLKHLLRERGYTGGITLIKDYVKPHRPPKQIPAVQRYETKPGYQAQVDWKICEYIDLNGVVRKIPVFAMVLGYSRAMYIEFTKRCDIHSFLRCMVNAL
;
A
#
# COMPACT_ATOMS: atom_id res chain seq x y z
N MET A 1 -5.86 -33.91 -10.03
CA MET A 1 -6.40 -34.62 -8.85
C MET A 1 -7.90 -34.79 -9.06
N LEU A 2 -8.47 -35.96 -8.76
CA LEU A 2 -9.91 -36.17 -8.94
C LEU A 2 -10.68 -35.45 -7.83
N ARG A 3 -11.82 -34.85 -8.18
CA ARG A 3 -12.70 -34.20 -7.21
C ARG A 3 -13.36 -35.25 -6.32
N SER A 4 -13.75 -34.88 -5.10
CA SER A 4 -14.30 -35.80 -4.10
C SER A 4 -15.47 -36.64 -4.63
N GLY A 5 -16.39 -36.06 -5.41
CA GLY A 5 -17.51 -36.78 -6.01
C GLY A 5 -17.09 -37.85 -7.03
N THR A 6 -16.00 -37.63 -7.76
CA THR A 6 -15.46 -38.63 -8.69
C THR A 6 -14.80 -39.79 -7.95
N VAL A 7 -14.16 -39.51 -6.82
CA VAL A 7 -13.54 -40.55 -5.98
C VAL A 7 -14.61 -41.45 -5.34
N ILE A 8 -15.68 -40.86 -4.80
CA ILE A 8 -16.82 -41.60 -4.22
C ILE A 8 -17.42 -42.54 -5.27
N ARG A 9 -17.66 -42.03 -6.49
CA ARG A 9 -18.19 -42.83 -7.61
C ARG A 9 -17.29 -44.02 -7.99
N LEU A 10 -15.96 -43.89 -7.86
CA LEU A 10 -15.05 -45.01 -8.09
C LEU A 10 -15.23 -46.11 -7.03
N HIS A 11 -15.37 -45.74 -5.76
CA HIS A 11 -15.60 -46.68 -4.67
C HIS A 11 -16.97 -47.36 -4.75
N GLU A 12 -18.03 -46.63 -5.14
CA GLU A 12 -19.37 -47.20 -5.37
C GLU A 12 -19.38 -48.24 -6.51
N LEU A 13 -18.72 -47.93 -7.63
CA LEU A 13 -18.61 -48.87 -8.74
C LEU A 13 -17.76 -50.10 -8.39
N TYR A 14 -16.77 -49.95 -7.51
CA TYR A 14 -16.00 -51.08 -7.01
C TYR A 14 -16.78 -51.93 -6.01
N ALA A 15 -17.55 -51.31 -5.10
CA ALA A 15 -18.41 -52.00 -4.14
C ALA A 15 -19.55 -52.79 -4.81
N SER A 16 -20.04 -52.32 -5.96
CA SER A 16 -20.99 -53.04 -6.81
C SER A 16 -20.37 -54.19 -7.64
N GLY A 17 -19.12 -54.56 -7.37
CA GLY A 17 -18.46 -55.75 -7.93
C GLY A 17 -17.83 -55.54 -9.31
N LYS A 18 -17.78 -54.31 -9.84
CA LYS A 18 -17.20 -54.05 -11.16
C LYS A 18 -15.67 -54.12 -11.13
N SER A 19 -15.10 -54.70 -12.19
CA SER A 19 -13.63 -54.79 -12.33
C SER A 19 -13.01 -53.41 -12.59
N ILE A 20 -11.74 -53.22 -12.19
CA ILE A 20 -10.98 -51.97 -12.45
C ILE A 20 -10.98 -51.60 -13.94
N ARG A 21 -11.00 -52.58 -14.85
CA ARG A 21 -11.06 -52.34 -16.31
C ARG A 21 -12.40 -51.75 -16.73
N GLU A 22 -13.49 -52.24 -16.15
CA GLU A 22 -14.84 -51.78 -16.43
C GLU A 22 -15.07 -50.39 -15.83
N ILE A 23 -14.59 -50.15 -14.60
CA ILE A 23 -14.61 -48.83 -13.94
C ILE A 23 -13.85 -47.80 -14.79
N ALA A 24 -12.67 -48.14 -15.31
CA ALA A 24 -11.91 -47.28 -16.21
C ALA A 24 -12.69 -46.95 -17.50
N ARG A 25 -13.46 -47.91 -18.05
CA ARG A 25 -14.30 -47.70 -19.25
C ARG A 25 -15.50 -46.79 -18.95
N ILE A 26 -16.14 -46.97 -17.79
CA ILE A 26 -17.33 -46.20 -17.38
C ILE A 26 -16.95 -44.77 -16.98
N THR A 27 -15.83 -44.59 -16.29
CA THR A 27 -15.41 -43.27 -15.76
C THR A 27 -14.46 -42.51 -16.70
N GLY A 28 -13.95 -43.15 -17.74
CA GLY A 28 -12.98 -42.57 -18.68
C GLY A 28 -11.59 -42.31 -18.07
N HIS A 29 -11.34 -42.79 -16.84
CA HIS A 29 -10.06 -42.60 -16.16
C HIS A 29 -9.09 -43.76 -16.41
N SER A 30 -7.79 -43.46 -16.45
CA SER A 30 -6.78 -44.50 -16.66
C SER A 30 -6.82 -45.55 -15.55
N ARG A 31 -6.55 -46.82 -15.90
CA ARG A 31 -6.53 -47.94 -14.95
C ARG A 31 -5.58 -47.69 -13.76
N ASN A 32 -4.48 -46.97 -14.00
CA ASN A 32 -3.52 -46.60 -12.96
C ASN A 32 -4.08 -45.55 -12.00
N THR A 33 -4.85 -44.58 -12.51
CA THR A 33 -5.57 -43.62 -11.67
C THR A 33 -6.66 -44.33 -10.86
N VAL A 34 -7.51 -45.15 -11.48
CA VAL A 34 -8.55 -45.89 -10.74
C VAL A 34 -7.94 -46.76 -9.64
N ARG A 35 -6.88 -47.52 -9.95
CA ARG A 35 -6.15 -48.36 -8.97
C ARG A 35 -5.53 -47.53 -7.85
N LYS A 36 -4.98 -46.34 -8.16
CA LYS A 36 -4.37 -45.44 -7.18
C LYS A 36 -5.40 -44.94 -6.16
N TYR A 37 -6.59 -44.54 -6.61
CA TYR A 37 -7.62 -44.02 -5.72
C TYR A 37 -8.36 -45.13 -4.95
N LEU A 38 -8.60 -46.30 -5.56
CA LEU A 38 -9.22 -47.43 -4.86
C LEU A 38 -8.34 -48.03 -3.75
N ARG A 39 -7.01 -47.98 -3.91
CA ARG A 39 -6.05 -48.46 -2.88
C ARG A 39 -5.72 -47.41 -1.83
N ALA A 40 -6.07 -46.15 -2.06
CA ALA A 40 -5.84 -45.10 -1.08
C ALA A 40 -6.99 -45.13 -0.07
N ASN A 41 -6.67 -45.17 1.24
CA ASN A 41 -7.64 -44.98 2.30
C ASN A 41 -8.01 -43.48 2.39
N GLY A 42 -8.71 -42.97 1.37
CA GLY A 42 -9.09 -41.56 1.25
C GLY A 42 -8.57 -40.87 -0.02
N ILE A 43 -8.89 -39.58 -0.17
CA ILE A 43 -8.45 -38.77 -1.29
C ILE A 43 -6.92 -38.56 -1.15
N PRO A 44 -6.09 -39.04 -2.11
CA PRO A 44 -4.64 -38.90 -2.00
C PRO A 44 -4.23 -37.43 -1.95
N GLU A 45 -3.49 -37.01 -0.93
CA GLU A 45 -3.03 -35.62 -0.82
C GLU A 45 -2.26 -35.17 -2.08
N PRO A 46 -2.43 -33.91 -2.52
CA PRO A 46 -1.63 -33.37 -3.59
C PRO A 46 -0.17 -33.38 -3.15
N ARG A 47 0.69 -34.09 -3.89
CA ARG A 47 2.14 -33.89 -3.75
C ARG A 47 2.47 -32.51 -4.31
N TYR A 48 2.53 -31.52 -3.42
CA TYR A 48 3.12 -30.23 -3.75
C TYR A 48 4.61 -30.47 -4.00
N GLY A 49 5.08 -30.12 -5.19
CA GLY A 49 6.51 -30.11 -5.48
C GLY A 49 7.23 -29.22 -4.47
N LYS A 50 8.50 -29.53 -4.16
CA LYS A 50 9.34 -28.68 -3.32
C LYS A 50 9.28 -27.25 -3.89
N LYS A 51 8.81 -26.29 -3.08
CA LYS A 51 8.82 -24.87 -3.46
C LYS A 51 10.27 -24.52 -3.79
N ARG A 52 10.52 -24.04 -5.01
CA ARG A 52 11.85 -23.56 -5.39
C ARG A 52 12.22 -22.41 -4.46
N GLY A 53 13.45 -22.42 -3.93
CA GLY A 53 13.97 -21.32 -3.14
C GLY A 53 13.91 -20.01 -3.93
N SER A 54 13.61 -18.93 -3.23
CA SER A 54 13.64 -17.58 -3.78
C SER A 54 15.10 -17.17 -4.01
N LYS A 55 15.35 -16.38 -5.07
CA LYS A 55 16.66 -15.75 -5.30
C LYS A 55 17.10 -14.85 -4.14
N LEU A 56 16.15 -14.44 -3.28
CA LEU A 56 16.40 -13.63 -2.11
C LEU A 56 16.87 -14.44 -0.89
N ASP A 57 16.62 -15.75 -0.85
CA ASP A 57 16.86 -16.56 0.36
C ASP A 57 18.30 -16.48 0.88
N PRO A 58 19.36 -16.50 0.04
CA PRO A 58 20.74 -16.35 0.50
C PRO A 58 21.07 -14.95 1.08
N PHE A 59 20.27 -13.95 0.73
CA PHE A 59 20.51 -12.54 1.06
C PHE A 59 19.65 -12.02 2.22
N LYS A 60 18.75 -12.85 2.77
CA LYS A 60 17.90 -12.50 3.90
C LYS A 60 18.69 -12.09 5.15
N PRO A 61 19.74 -12.81 5.60
CA PRO A 61 20.50 -12.41 6.78
C PRO A 61 21.12 -11.01 6.62
N LEU A 62 21.64 -10.70 5.43
CA LEU A 62 22.22 -9.40 5.13
C LEU A 62 21.15 -8.28 5.09
N LEU A 63 19.95 -8.59 4.60
CA LEU A 63 18.82 -7.67 4.66
C LEU A 63 18.41 -7.39 6.11
N ASP A 64 18.43 -8.40 6.98
CA ASP A 64 18.10 -8.24 8.39
C ASP A 64 19.11 -7.33 9.10
N GLU A 65 20.41 -7.46 8.79
CA GLU A 65 21.46 -6.55 9.27
C GLU A 65 21.20 -5.10 8.84
N TYR A 66 20.90 -4.86 7.56
CA TYR A 66 20.60 -3.50 7.08
C TYR A 66 19.31 -2.93 7.68
N MET A 67 18.30 -3.76 7.88
CA MET A 67 17.06 -3.34 8.55
C MET A 67 17.30 -3.03 10.03
N ALA A 68 18.17 -3.77 10.72
CA ALA A 68 18.58 -3.48 12.09
C ALA A 68 19.33 -2.14 12.19
N GLN A 69 20.05 -1.74 11.14
CA GLN A 69 20.67 -0.41 11.02
C GLN A 69 19.67 0.70 10.63
N GLY A 70 18.39 0.38 10.46
CA GLY A 70 17.34 1.35 10.10
C GLY A 70 17.20 1.62 8.59
N ILE A 71 17.88 0.85 7.73
CA ILE A 71 17.83 1.03 6.29
C ILE A 71 16.63 0.27 5.73
N PHE A 72 15.50 0.97 5.57
CA PHE A 72 14.27 0.40 5.00
C PHE A 72 14.01 0.80 3.54
N ASN A 73 14.90 1.56 2.90
CA ASN A 73 14.75 1.97 1.52
C ASN A 73 15.11 0.82 0.57
N CYS A 74 14.11 0.22 -0.07
CA CYS A 74 14.30 -0.96 -0.91
C CYS A 74 15.16 -0.72 -2.16
N GLU A 75 15.29 0.52 -2.66
CA GLU A 75 16.22 0.82 -3.76
C GLU A 75 17.68 0.80 -3.27
N VAL A 76 17.93 1.37 -2.08
CA VAL A 76 19.25 1.32 -1.43
C VAL A 76 19.63 -0.12 -1.12
N LEU A 77 18.72 -0.90 -0.52
CA LEU A 77 18.96 -2.32 -0.23
C LEU A 77 19.23 -3.11 -1.51
N LYS A 78 18.51 -2.85 -2.60
CA LYS A 78 18.75 -3.51 -3.89
C LYS A 78 20.13 -3.18 -4.45
N HIS A 79 20.58 -1.94 -4.33
CA HIS A 79 21.92 -1.54 -4.75
C HIS A 79 23.00 -2.31 -3.97
N LEU A 80 22.90 -2.29 -2.63
CA LEU A 80 23.83 -3.00 -1.73
C LEU A 80 23.83 -4.52 -1.98
N LEU A 81 22.67 -5.10 -2.24
CA LEU A 81 22.54 -6.51 -2.58
C LEU A 81 23.15 -6.83 -3.95
N ARG A 82 23.01 -5.94 -4.94
CA ARG A 82 23.60 -6.12 -6.28
C ARG A 82 25.13 -6.15 -6.24
N GLU A 83 25.75 -5.32 -5.40
CA GLU A 83 27.20 -5.36 -5.17
C GLU A 83 27.66 -6.72 -4.62
N ARG A 84 26.78 -7.42 -3.89
CA ARG A 84 27.03 -8.77 -3.36
C ARG A 84 26.53 -9.89 -4.28
N GLY A 85 26.16 -9.58 -5.52
CA GLY A 85 25.78 -10.56 -6.53
C GLY A 85 24.28 -10.89 -6.63
N TYR A 86 23.41 -10.07 -6.04
CA TYR A 86 21.96 -10.28 -6.16
C TYR A 86 21.45 -9.94 -7.57
N THR A 87 20.85 -10.95 -8.23
CA THR A 87 20.27 -10.85 -9.58
C THR A 87 18.73 -10.84 -9.59
N GLY A 88 18.10 -10.78 -8.42
CA GLY A 88 16.65 -10.80 -8.29
C GLY A 88 15.99 -9.43 -8.52
N GLY A 89 14.66 -9.44 -8.61
CA GLY A 89 13.84 -8.23 -8.75
C GLY A 89 13.69 -7.46 -7.43
N ILE A 90 13.31 -6.19 -7.53
CA ILE A 90 13.03 -5.35 -6.36
C ILE A 90 11.79 -5.81 -5.59
N THR A 91 10.84 -6.46 -6.27
CA THR A 91 9.58 -6.93 -5.68
C THR A 91 9.83 -7.88 -4.53
N LEU A 92 10.77 -8.83 -4.68
CA LEU A 92 11.13 -9.77 -3.62
C LEU A 92 11.66 -9.04 -2.38
N ILE A 93 12.48 -8.01 -2.57
CA ILE A 93 13.01 -7.18 -1.48
C ILE A 93 11.86 -6.42 -0.80
N LYS A 94 10.95 -5.81 -1.57
CA LYS A 94 9.80 -5.10 -1.02
C LYS A 94 8.89 -6.01 -0.20
N ASP A 95 8.59 -7.20 -0.72
CA ASP A 95 7.76 -8.19 -0.04
C ASP A 95 8.40 -8.66 1.26
N TYR A 96 9.73 -8.81 1.27
CA TYR A 96 10.48 -9.16 2.48
C TYR A 96 10.54 -8.02 3.50
N VAL A 97 10.83 -6.78 3.07
CA VAL A 97 10.99 -5.63 3.97
C VAL A 97 9.66 -5.14 4.55
N LYS A 98 8.55 -5.30 3.82
CA LYS A 98 7.21 -4.82 4.21
C LYS A 98 6.79 -5.22 5.64
N PRO A 99 6.87 -6.49 6.07
CA PRO A 99 6.52 -6.88 7.44
C PRO A 99 7.49 -6.34 8.51
N HIS A 100 8.74 -6.02 8.16
CA HIS A 100 9.76 -5.56 9.10
C HIS A 100 9.81 -4.04 9.27
N ARG A 101 9.09 -3.29 8.43
CA ARG A 101 9.09 -1.83 8.50
C ARG A 101 8.28 -1.37 9.72
N PRO A 102 8.85 -0.52 10.61
CA PRO A 102 8.10 0.04 11.72
C PRO A 102 6.91 0.86 11.22
N PRO A 103 5.79 0.88 11.96
CA PRO A 103 4.65 1.73 11.60
C PRO A 103 5.13 3.17 11.49
N LYS A 104 4.76 3.83 10.40
CA LYS A 104 5.07 5.25 10.20
C LYS A 104 4.37 6.03 11.30
N GLN A 105 5.13 6.49 12.29
CA GLN A 105 4.59 7.40 13.29
C GLN A 105 4.16 8.67 12.54
N ILE A 106 2.87 8.93 12.53
CA ILE A 106 2.35 10.22 12.08
C ILE A 106 2.92 11.21 13.09
N PRO A 107 3.80 12.15 12.71
CA PRO A 107 4.28 13.13 13.66
C PRO A 107 3.03 13.82 14.22
N ALA A 108 2.84 13.75 15.53
CA ALA A 108 1.84 14.54 16.20
C ALA A 108 2.22 16.00 15.89
N VAL A 109 1.47 16.63 14.98
CA VAL A 109 1.70 18.03 14.64
C VAL A 109 1.42 18.79 15.93
N GLN A 110 2.48 19.20 16.61
CA GLN A 110 2.35 19.95 17.85
C GLN A 110 1.63 21.24 17.51
N ARG A 111 0.38 21.37 17.97
CA ARG A 111 -0.38 22.59 17.82
C ARG A 111 0.26 23.64 18.71
N TYR A 112 0.99 24.57 18.11
CA TYR A 112 1.55 25.73 18.80
C TYR A 112 0.41 26.72 19.04
N GLU A 113 -0.08 26.80 20.27
CA GLU A 113 -1.05 27.81 20.69
C GLU A 113 -0.32 28.90 21.44
N THR A 114 -0.42 30.13 20.95
CA THR A 114 0.22 31.32 21.52
C THR A 114 -0.79 32.12 22.34
N LYS A 115 -0.32 32.88 23.33
CA LYS A 115 -1.18 33.79 24.11
C LYS A 115 -1.78 34.88 23.21
N PRO A 116 -2.91 35.52 23.60
CA PRO A 116 -3.50 36.63 22.85
C PRO A 116 -2.45 37.71 22.51
N GLY A 117 -2.41 38.15 21.25
CA GLY A 117 -1.50 39.20 20.77
C GLY A 117 -0.06 38.76 20.45
N TYR A 118 0.34 37.51 20.74
CA TYR A 118 1.71 37.04 20.49
C TYR A 118 1.95 36.57 19.05
N GLN A 119 0.90 36.16 18.34
CA GLN A 119 1.04 35.63 16.98
C GLN A 119 -0.23 35.88 16.17
N ALA A 120 -0.04 36.29 14.93
CA ALA A 120 -1.03 36.22 13.87
C ALA A 120 -0.39 35.54 12.65
N GLN A 121 -1.19 34.82 11.89
CA GLN A 121 -0.80 34.31 10.57
C GLN A 121 -1.45 35.18 9.52
N VAL A 122 -0.66 35.65 8.57
CA VAL A 122 -1.11 36.49 7.47
C VAL A 122 -0.78 35.79 6.17
N ASP A 123 -1.74 35.78 5.25
CA ASP A 123 -1.55 35.28 3.90
C ASP A 123 -2.26 36.17 2.88
N TRP A 124 -1.76 36.14 1.65
CA TRP A 124 -2.37 36.81 0.51
C TRP A 124 -3.04 35.79 -0.39
N LYS A 125 -4.34 35.96 -0.61
CA LYS A 125 -5.09 35.16 -1.58
C LYS A 125 -5.49 36.01 -2.77
N ILE A 126 -5.54 35.41 -3.96
CA ILE A 126 -6.14 36.04 -5.13
C ILE A 126 -7.56 35.49 -5.27
N CYS A 127 -8.54 36.38 -5.22
CA CYS A 127 -9.93 36.05 -5.51
C CYS A 127 -10.30 36.56 -6.90
N GLU A 128 -11.21 35.85 -7.56
CA GLU A 128 -11.76 36.25 -8.85
C GLU A 128 -13.20 36.72 -8.65
N TYR A 129 -13.58 37.80 -9.33
CA TYR A 129 -14.95 38.29 -9.37
C TYR A 129 -15.32 38.72 -10.79
N ILE A 130 -16.61 38.68 -11.11
CA ILE A 130 -17.14 39.12 -12.40
C ILE A 130 -17.60 40.57 -12.22
N ASP A 131 -17.09 41.47 -13.06
CA ASP A 131 -17.52 42.86 -13.05
C ASP A 131 -18.90 43.05 -13.72
N LEU A 132 -19.43 44.26 -13.66
CA LEU A 132 -20.74 44.60 -14.24
C LEU A 132 -20.78 44.42 -15.78
N ASN A 133 -19.63 44.32 -16.43
CA ASN A 133 -19.49 44.11 -17.87
C ASN A 133 -19.25 42.64 -18.23
N GLY A 134 -19.34 41.72 -17.26
CA GLY A 134 -19.14 40.29 -17.46
C GLY A 134 -17.66 39.86 -17.54
N VAL A 135 -16.71 40.73 -17.20
CA VAL A 135 -15.28 40.43 -17.27
C VAL A 135 -14.78 39.86 -15.95
N VAL A 136 -14.06 38.74 -16.00
CA VAL A 136 -13.40 38.14 -14.83
C VAL A 136 -12.19 38.97 -14.44
N ARG A 137 -12.20 39.49 -13.22
CA ARG A 137 -11.10 40.26 -12.62
C ARG A 137 -10.53 39.55 -11.41
N LYS A 138 -9.22 39.71 -11.22
CA LYS A 138 -8.47 39.22 -10.07
C LYS A 138 -8.30 40.34 -9.06
N ILE A 139 -8.62 40.08 -7.81
CA ILE A 139 -8.41 40.99 -6.68
C ILE A 139 -7.63 40.29 -5.57
N PRO A 140 -6.50 40.87 -5.13
CA PRO A 140 -5.82 40.43 -3.93
C PRO A 140 -6.67 40.59 -2.67
N VAL A 141 -6.50 39.66 -1.75
CA VAL A 141 -7.19 39.60 -0.47
C VAL A 141 -6.14 39.36 0.61
N PHE A 142 -6.06 40.30 1.53
CA PHE A 142 -5.31 40.16 2.76
C PHE A 142 -6.15 39.35 3.74
N ALA A 143 -5.64 38.22 4.22
CA ALA A 143 -6.28 37.41 5.24
C ALA A 143 -5.36 37.29 6.45
N MET A 144 -5.85 37.68 7.62
CA MET A 144 -5.13 37.55 8.89
C MET A 144 -5.95 36.69 9.87
N VAL A 145 -5.29 35.75 10.54
CA VAL A 145 -5.89 34.90 11.57
C VAL A 145 -5.06 35.01 12.85
N LEU A 146 -5.70 35.41 13.95
CA LEU A 146 -5.04 35.47 15.26
C LEU A 146 -4.79 34.04 15.79
N GLY A 147 -3.57 33.78 16.27
CA GLY A 147 -3.15 32.44 16.70
C GLY A 147 -3.95 31.88 17.88
N TYR A 148 -4.33 32.75 18.82
CA TYR A 148 -5.11 32.38 20.01
C TYR A 148 -6.60 32.20 19.71
N SER A 149 -7.29 33.28 19.31
CA SER A 149 -8.75 33.29 19.17
C SER A 149 -9.27 32.72 17.86
N ARG A 150 -8.39 32.52 16.87
CA ARG A 150 -8.78 32.18 15.48
C ARG A 150 -9.71 33.20 14.83
N ALA A 151 -9.81 34.40 15.41
CA ALA A 151 -10.51 35.51 14.79
C ALA A 151 -9.84 35.82 13.44
N MET A 152 -10.65 35.94 12.41
CA MET A 152 -10.22 36.15 11.04
C MET A 152 -10.59 37.57 10.61
N TYR A 153 -9.62 38.26 10.02
CA TYR A 153 -9.78 39.56 9.38
C TYR A 153 -9.50 39.41 7.89
N ILE A 154 -10.34 40.01 7.05
CA ILE A 154 -10.22 39.95 5.60
C ILE A 154 -10.38 41.35 5.03
N GLU A 155 -9.43 41.77 4.19
CA GLU A 155 -9.50 43.04 3.47
C GLU A 155 -9.11 42.85 1.99
N PHE A 156 -9.93 43.42 1.09
CA PHE A 156 -9.66 43.40 -0.35
C PHE A 156 -8.78 44.58 -0.73
N THR A 157 -7.65 44.32 -1.40
CA THR A 157 -6.72 45.36 -1.82
C THR A 157 -6.56 45.37 -3.33
N LYS A 158 -6.09 46.50 -3.87
CA LYS A 158 -5.80 46.62 -5.31
C LYS A 158 -4.45 46.03 -5.68
N ARG A 159 -3.53 45.87 -4.73
CA ARG A 159 -2.12 45.50 -4.94
C ARG A 159 -1.57 44.71 -3.75
N CYS A 160 -0.61 43.84 -4.03
CA CYS A 160 0.21 43.15 -3.02
C CYS A 160 1.56 43.87 -2.87
N ASP A 161 1.58 45.04 -2.25
CA ASP A 161 2.80 45.78 -1.93
C ASP A 161 2.92 46.03 -0.42
N ILE A 162 4.11 46.46 0.02
CA ILE A 162 4.38 46.69 1.45
C ILE A 162 3.46 47.77 2.04
N HIS A 163 3.07 48.77 1.25
CA HIS A 163 2.19 49.85 1.71
C HIS A 163 0.77 49.34 1.97
N SER A 164 0.24 48.50 1.07
CA SER A 164 -1.05 47.84 1.24
C SER A 164 -1.00 46.87 2.41
N PHE A 165 0.09 46.12 2.56
CA PHE A 165 0.31 45.23 3.71
C PHE A 165 0.29 45.98 5.04
N LEU A 166 1.07 47.07 5.18
CA LEU A 166 1.11 47.87 6.41
C LEU A 166 -0.25 48.49 6.73
N ARG A 167 -0.98 48.97 5.73
CA ARG A 167 -2.34 49.49 5.91
C ARG A 167 -3.29 48.42 6.44
N CYS A 168 -3.30 47.24 5.83
CA CYS A 168 -4.12 46.13 6.29
C CYS A 168 -3.75 45.68 7.70
N MET A 169 -2.47 45.66 8.05
CA MET A 169 -2.02 45.37 9.42
C MET A 169 -2.56 46.38 10.44
N VAL A 170 -2.57 47.68 10.11
CA VAL A 170 -3.13 48.73 10.98
C VAL A 170 -4.65 48.58 11.13
N ASN A 171 -5.36 48.22 10.07
CA ASN A 171 -6.81 48.03 10.13
C ASN A 171 -7.23 46.75 10.88
N ALA A 172 -6.35 45.77 10.94
CA ALA A 172 -6.64 44.44 11.48
C ALA A 172 -6.31 44.28 12.97
N LEU A 173 -5.50 45.19 13.54
CA LEU A 173 -5.09 45.23 14.95
C LEU A 173 -6.00 46.17 15.77
#